data_AF-A0A934R783-F1
#
_entry.id   AF-A0A934R783-F1
#
_cell.length_a   1.000
_cell.length_b   1.000
_cell.length_c   1.000
_cell.angle_alpha   90.00
_cell.angle_beta   90.00
_cell.angle_gamma   90.00
#
_symmetry.space_group_name_H-M   'P 1'
#
loop_
_entity.id
_entity.type
_entity.pdbx_description
1 polymer ?
#
loop_
_entity_poly.entity_id
_entity_poly.type
_entity_poly.pdbx_seq_one_letter_code
_entity_poly.pdbx_strand_id
1 'polypeptide(L)'
;MECVQRIRSQVFAPDVLKGKRAIISDENLLGFIVDIVRRKGYHALVKKLVAMRDVLGGEVRVFLTIRSYADFISSMYCELVTTKPYFSFEEIRHGKFVTELSWLRLYRALAKVFGRHNVVIFEYDLLFSQPSEHMCYLAGARIDFEFPGKGIRVSPSAKAVEHIGMLSQDGSAMSVRKMVVEANRKFPKNADNPAFDPWTPEERARLDERYRKHLKRIPRWHPGKARAIDREDE
;
A
#
# COMPACT_ATOMS: atom_id res chain seq x y z
N MET A 1 3.82 7.71 -26.82
CA MET A 1 3.51 6.29 -27.12
C MET A 1 4.69 5.36 -26.81
N GLU A 2 5.94 5.83 -26.85
CA GLU A 2 7.14 5.00 -26.56
C GLU A 2 7.21 4.41 -25.14
N CYS A 3 6.75 5.12 -24.10
CA CYS A 3 6.78 4.61 -22.72
C CYS A 3 5.87 3.37 -22.52
N VAL A 4 4.74 3.33 -23.24
CA VAL A 4 3.81 2.18 -23.24
C VAL A 4 4.41 0.98 -23.98
N GLN A 5 5.09 1.21 -25.10
CA GLN A 5 5.80 0.16 -25.83
C GLN A 5 6.95 -0.43 -25.02
N ARG A 6 7.66 0.37 -24.21
CA ARG A 6 8.77 -0.10 -23.37
C ARG A 6 8.31 -0.95 -22.19
N ILE A 7 7.19 -0.60 -21.55
CA ILE A 7 6.60 -1.45 -20.49
C ILE A 7 6.10 -2.78 -21.09
N ARG A 8 5.47 -2.73 -22.27
CA ARG A 8 5.10 -3.95 -23.00
C ARG A 8 6.32 -4.82 -23.32
N SER A 9 7.40 -4.27 -23.87
CA SER A 9 8.55 -5.10 -24.27
C SER A 9 9.39 -5.64 -23.10
N GLN A 10 9.43 -4.97 -21.95
CA GLN A 10 10.30 -5.37 -20.83
C GLN A 10 9.59 -6.12 -19.70
N VAL A 11 8.31 -5.86 -19.46
CA VAL A 11 7.54 -6.47 -18.35
C VAL A 11 6.53 -7.51 -18.84
N PHE A 12 6.02 -7.32 -20.05
CA PHE A 12 4.92 -8.11 -20.60
C PHE A 12 5.25 -8.57 -22.02
N ALA A 13 6.22 -9.47 -22.20
CA ALA A 13 6.37 -10.17 -23.48
C ALA A 13 5.00 -10.79 -23.83
N PRO A 14 4.20 -10.22 -24.76
CA PRO A 14 2.77 -10.50 -24.85
C PRO A 14 2.51 -11.97 -25.19
N ASP A 15 3.46 -12.58 -25.88
CA ASP A 15 3.45 -13.99 -26.27
C ASP A 15 3.62 -14.93 -25.07
N VAL A 16 4.33 -14.52 -24.01
CA VAL A 16 4.56 -15.34 -22.79
C VAL A 16 3.28 -15.46 -21.96
N LEU A 17 2.43 -14.44 -22.00
CA LEU A 17 1.18 -14.35 -21.23
C LEU A 17 -0.06 -14.75 -22.04
N LYS A 18 0.08 -15.01 -23.34
CA LYS A 18 -1.05 -15.41 -24.19
C LYS A 18 -1.67 -16.70 -23.67
N GLY A 19 -2.98 -16.65 -23.38
CA GLY A 19 -3.73 -17.78 -22.84
C GLY A 19 -3.41 -18.14 -21.38
N LYS A 20 -2.65 -17.30 -20.65
CA LYS A 20 -2.27 -17.54 -19.26
C LYS A 20 -2.87 -16.50 -18.32
N ARG A 21 -3.11 -16.90 -17.08
CA ARG A 21 -3.41 -15.99 -15.98
C ARG A 21 -2.10 -15.42 -15.43
N ALA A 22 -2.00 -14.10 -15.33
CA ALA A 22 -0.87 -13.41 -14.72
C ALA A 22 -1.31 -12.69 -13.45
N ILE A 23 -0.49 -12.77 -12.41
CA ILE A 23 -0.63 -11.95 -11.19
C ILE A 23 0.51 -10.94 -11.21
N ILE A 24 0.18 -9.67 -11.09
CA ILE A 24 1.14 -8.56 -11.03
C ILE A 24 0.93 -7.86 -9.69
N SER A 25 1.99 -7.78 -8.90
CA SER A 25 2.01 -7.07 -7.62
C SER A 25 3.01 -5.92 -7.72
N ASP A 26 2.54 -4.70 -7.48
CA ASP A 26 3.37 -3.50 -7.48
C ASP A 26 2.81 -2.49 -6.47
N GLU A 27 3.64 -2.09 -5.51
CA GLU A 27 3.29 -1.12 -4.45
C GLU A 27 3.13 0.32 -4.99
N ASN A 28 3.87 0.67 -6.04
CA ASN A 28 3.98 2.02 -6.58
C ASN A 28 3.13 2.25 -7.83
N LEU A 29 2.28 1.29 -8.20
CA LEU A 29 1.41 1.35 -9.38
C LEU A 29 0.50 2.59 -9.37
N LEU A 30 0.02 2.99 -8.18
CA LEU A 30 -0.81 4.18 -7.99
C LEU A 30 0.01 5.48 -7.88
N GLY A 31 1.34 5.36 -7.84
CA GLY A 31 2.32 6.43 -7.67
C GLY A 31 3.19 6.24 -6.43
N PHE A 32 4.36 6.87 -6.44
CA PHE A 32 5.24 6.88 -5.28
C PHE A 32 4.64 7.69 -4.15
N ILE A 33 4.90 7.25 -2.94
CA ILE A 33 4.34 7.86 -1.75
C ILE A 33 4.73 9.33 -1.57
N VAL A 34 5.96 9.68 -1.96
CA VAL A 34 6.44 11.07 -1.97
C VAL A 34 5.63 11.95 -2.92
N ASP A 35 5.23 11.41 -4.09
CA ASP A 35 4.41 12.14 -5.05
C ASP A 35 2.99 12.31 -4.52
N ILE A 36 2.46 11.28 -3.88
CA ILE A 36 1.13 11.31 -3.28
C ILE A 36 1.07 12.37 -2.17
N VAL A 37 2.08 12.45 -1.31
CA VAL A 37 2.14 13.49 -0.27
C VAL A 37 2.29 14.88 -0.88
N ARG A 38 3.26 15.07 -1.79
CA ARG A 38 3.54 16.39 -2.42
C ARG A 38 2.37 16.91 -3.27
N ARG A 39 1.73 16.03 -4.04
CA ARG A 39 0.61 16.37 -4.94
C ARG A 39 -0.75 16.26 -4.27
N LYS A 40 -0.78 16.08 -2.95
CA LYS A 40 -2.00 16.10 -2.12
C LYS A 40 -3.00 15.01 -2.54
N GLY A 41 -2.50 13.78 -2.67
CA GLY A 41 -3.28 12.59 -2.98
C GLY A 41 -3.00 11.99 -4.37
N TYR A 42 -3.95 11.18 -4.85
CA TYR A 42 -3.85 10.48 -6.13
C TYR A 42 -4.22 11.38 -7.32
N HIS A 43 -3.41 12.40 -7.60
CA HIS A 43 -3.65 13.30 -8.73
C HIS A 43 -3.55 12.56 -10.08
N ALA A 44 -4.44 12.90 -11.02
CA ALA A 44 -4.54 12.26 -12.34
C ALA A 44 -4.70 10.73 -12.32
N LEU A 45 -5.17 10.17 -11.19
CA LEU A 45 -5.34 8.73 -10.99
C LEU A 45 -6.11 8.06 -12.13
N VAL A 46 -7.28 8.57 -12.48
CA VAL A 46 -8.12 7.97 -13.53
C VAL A 46 -7.37 7.87 -14.86
N LYS A 47 -6.61 8.92 -15.25
CA LYS A 47 -5.81 8.90 -16.48
C LYS A 47 -4.73 7.81 -16.43
N LYS A 48 -4.05 7.64 -15.29
CA LYS A 48 -3.06 6.57 -15.10
C LYS A 48 -3.69 5.19 -15.17
N LEU A 49 -4.83 5.00 -14.50
CA LEU A 49 -5.55 3.73 -14.48
C LEU A 49 -6.05 3.34 -15.88
N VAL A 50 -6.53 4.30 -16.67
CA VAL A 50 -6.94 4.07 -18.07
C VAL A 50 -5.74 3.61 -18.90
N ALA A 51 -4.63 4.35 -18.84
CA ALA A 51 -3.41 3.96 -19.55
C ALA A 51 -2.92 2.56 -19.14
N MET A 52 -3.01 2.23 -17.85
CA MET A 52 -2.65 0.91 -17.33
C MET A 52 -3.55 -0.19 -17.88
N ARG A 53 -4.88 0.00 -17.86
CA ARG A 53 -5.84 -0.93 -18.46
C ARG A 53 -5.51 -1.19 -19.93
N ASP A 54 -5.22 -0.12 -20.68
CA ASP A 54 -4.92 -0.22 -22.11
C ASP A 54 -3.58 -0.93 -22.37
N VAL A 55 -2.59 -0.76 -21.49
CA VAL A 55 -1.30 -1.47 -21.55
C VAL A 55 -1.49 -2.97 -21.31
N LEU A 56 -2.17 -3.31 -20.21
CA LEU A 56 -2.39 -4.70 -19.76
C LEU A 56 -3.24 -5.48 -20.77
N GLY A 57 -4.30 -4.86 -21.31
CA GLY A 57 -5.25 -5.53 -22.19
C GLY A 57 -6.03 -6.65 -21.48
N GLY A 58 -6.98 -7.25 -22.20
CA GLY A 58 -7.78 -8.38 -21.69
C GLY A 58 -8.67 -8.03 -20.48
N GLU A 59 -9.14 -9.07 -19.79
CA GLU A 59 -9.87 -8.93 -18.53
C GLU A 59 -8.88 -8.64 -17.40
N VAL A 60 -9.02 -7.48 -16.76
CA VAL A 60 -8.17 -7.08 -15.63
C VAL A 60 -9.00 -7.05 -14.35
N ARG A 61 -8.61 -7.89 -13.39
CA ARG A 61 -9.12 -7.85 -12.01
C ARG A 61 -8.11 -7.12 -11.12
N VAL A 62 -8.57 -6.10 -10.42
CA VAL A 62 -7.75 -5.30 -9.50
C VAL A 62 -8.02 -5.74 -8.08
N PHE A 63 -6.94 -6.06 -7.38
CA PHE A 63 -6.94 -6.30 -5.95
C PHE A 63 -6.17 -5.18 -5.27
N LEU A 64 -6.82 -4.51 -4.32
CA LEU A 64 -6.20 -3.40 -3.59
C LEU A 64 -6.27 -3.68 -2.09
N THR A 65 -5.12 -3.74 -1.46
CA THR A 65 -5.00 -3.83 -0.01
C THR A 65 -5.03 -2.44 0.61
N ILE A 66 -5.92 -2.23 1.58
CA ILE A 66 -6.02 -0.97 2.34
C ILE A 66 -5.93 -1.25 3.84
N ARG A 67 -5.48 -0.26 4.60
CA ARG A 67 -5.40 -0.28 6.06
C ARG A 67 -6.11 0.93 6.67
N SER A 68 -6.23 0.96 7.99
CA SER A 68 -6.75 2.13 8.70
C SER A 68 -6.01 3.39 8.27
N TYR A 69 -6.67 4.55 8.32
CA TYR A 69 -5.98 5.79 7.92
C TYR A 69 -4.84 6.14 8.87
N ALA A 70 -5.04 5.93 10.18
CA ALA A 70 -4.03 6.20 11.18
C ALA A 70 -2.77 5.38 10.90
N ASP A 71 -2.92 4.06 10.74
CA ASP A 71 -1.77 3.17 10.49
C ASP A 71 -1.19 3.40 9.09
N PHE A 72 -2.02 3.77 8.11
CA PHE A 72 -1.53 4.13 6.79
C PHE A 72 -0.59 5.31 6.79
N ILE A 73 -0.99 6.39 7.45
CA ILE A 73 -0.21 7.61 7.48
C ILE A 73 1.02 7.43 8.39
N SER A 74 0.91 6.73 9.52
CA SER A 74 2.06 6.48 10.41
C SER A 74 3.14 5.65 9.72
N SER A 75 2.76 4.54 9.08
CA SER A 75 3.75 3.72 8.35
C SER A 75 4.26 4.41 7.10
N MET A 76 3.43 5.20 6.42
CA MET A 76 3.87 6.02 5.30
C MET A 76 4.97 7.01 5.73
N TYR A 77 4.75 7.70 6.84
CA TYR A 77 5.72 8.65 7.37
C TYR A 77 7.03 7.93 7.74
N CYS A 78 6.94 6.77 8.39
CA CYS A 78 8.11 5.93 8.66
C CYS A 78 8.91 5.58 7.39
N GLU A 79 8.24 5.27 6.28
CA GLU A 79 8.93 5.01 5.01
C GLU A 79 9.59 6.27 4.46
N LEU A 80 8.95 7.43 4.59
CA LEU A 80 9.50 8.71 4.13
C LEU A 80 10.74 9.12 4.93
N VAL A 81 10.69 9.11 6.26
CA VAL A 81 11.83 9.49 7.11
C VAL A 81 13.01 8.54 7.00
N THR A 82 12.78 7.31 6.53
CA THR A 82 13.85 6.32 6.32
C THR A 82 14.45 6.37 4.91
N THR A 83 13.85 7.11 3.98
CA THR A 83 14.27 7.15 2.56
C THR A 83 14.51 8.55 2.01
N LYS A 84 14.13 9.59 2.74
CA LYS A 84 14.22 11.01 2.33
C LYS A 84 14.89 11.84 3.43
N PRO A 85 15.35 13.07 3.11
CA PRO A 85 15.73 14.03 4.14
C PRO A 85 14.62 14.15 5.19
N TYR A 86 15.03 14.23 6.46
CA TYR A 86 14.09 14.25 7.56
C TYR A 86 13.17 15.48 7.51
N PHE A 87 11.93 15.27 7.89
CA PHE A 87 10.94 16.28 8.19
C PHE A 87 10.08 15.75 9.34
N SER A 88 9.58 16.64 10.19
CA SER A 88 8.74 16.29 11.33
C SER A 88 7.37 15.76 10.89
N PHE A 89 6.74 14.97 11.75
CA PHE A 89 5.37 14.53 11.48
C PHE A 89 4.38 15.69 11.46
N GLU A 90 4.62 16.73 12.28
CA GLU A 90 3.80 17.94 12.34
C GLU A 90 3.65 18.62 10.98
N GLU A 91 4.70 18.63 10.16
CA GLU A 91 4.68 19.20 8.82
C GLU A 91 3.65 18.54 7.89
N ILE A 92 3.26 17.29 8.16
CA ILE A 92 2.25 16.57 7.37
C ILE A 92 0.94 16.31 8.13
N ARG A 93 0.91 16.40 9.47
CA ARG A 93 -0.24 16.03 10.32
C ARG A 93 -1.54 16.68 9.85
N HIS A 94 -1.50 17.98 9.53
CA HIS A 94 -2.65 18.75 9.05
C HIS A 94 -2.60 19.05 7.55
N GLY A 95 -1.68 18.41 6.82
CA GLY A 95 -1.54 18.58 5.38
C GLY A 95 -2.77 18.06 4.62
N LYS A 96 -3.01 18.65 3.43
CA LYS A 96 -4.15 18.24 2.56
C LYS A 96 -4.19 16.74 2.28
N PHE A 97 -3.02 16.09 2.20
CA PHE A 97 -2.97 14.65 2.01
C PHE A 97 -3.71 13.89 3.12
N VAL A 98 -3.48 14.21 4.40
CA VAL A 98 -4.13 13.52 5.54
C VAL A 98 -5.64 13.74 5.53
N THR A 99 -6.07 14.97 5.26
CA THR A 99 -7.48 15.36 5.28
C THR A 99 -8.26 14.86 4.06
N GLU A 100 -7.64 14.83 2.88
CA GLU A 100 -8.28 14.42 1.61
C GLU A 100 -8.10 12.93 1.26
N LEU A 101 -7.23 12.20 1.97
CA LEU A 101 -7.05 10.77 1.76
C LEU A 101 -8.38 10.02 1.95
N SER A 102 -8.78 9.30 0.91
CA SER A 102 -10.08 8.63 0.87
C SER A 102 -10.02 7.34 0.06
N TRP A 103 -10.10 6.20 0.77
CA TRP A 103 -10.20 4.88 0.14
C TRP A 103 -11.45 4.73 -0.72
N LEU A 104 -12.55 5.39 -0.35
CA LEU A 104 -13.76 5.37 -1.15
C LEU A 104 -13.57 6.09 -2.49
N ARG A 105 -12.84 7.23 -2.50
CA ARG A 105 -12.51 7.94 -3.74
C ARG A 105 -11.59 7.10 -4.63
N LEU A 106 -10.59 6.45 -4.04
CA LEU A 106 -9.70 5.52 -4.76
C LEU A 106 -10.47 4.35 -5.36
N TYR A 107 -11.28 3.66 -4.56
CA TYR A 107 -12.14 2.57 -5.03
C TYR A 107 -13.06 2.99 -6.17
N ARG A 108 -13.73 4.15 -6.06
CA ARG A 108 -14.60 4.67 -7.13
C ARG A 108 -13.84 4.93 -8.43
N ALA A 109 -12.61 5.43 -8.34
CA ALA A 109 -11.77 5.65 -9.51
C ALA A 109 -11.39 4.32 -10.18
N LEU A 110 -11.01 3.30 -9.39
CA LEU A 110 -10.74 1.96 -9.89
C LEU A 110 -11.99 1.34 -10.53
N ALA A 111 -13.12 1.35 -9.83
CA ALA A 111 -14.38 0.80 -10.32
C ALA A 111 -14.87 1.48 -11.60
N LYS A 112 -14.61 2.79 -11.76
CA LYS A 112 -14.92 3.52 -12.99
C LYS A 112 -14.10 3.04 -14.19
N VAL A 113 -12.86 2.60 -13.98
CA VAL A 113 -11.95 2.20 -15.07
C VAL A 113 -12.01 0.71 -15.36
N PHE A 114 -12.06 -0.13 -14.33
CA PHE A 114 -12.00 -1.59 -14.44
C PHE A 114 -13.36 -2.29 -14.31
N GLY A 115 -14.41 -1.56 -13.88
CA GLY A 115 -15.71 -2.12 -13.57
C GLY A 115 -15.84 -2.54 -12.09
N ARG A 116 -17.03 -2.36 -11.52
CA ARG A 116 -17.29 -2.58 -10.08
C ARG A 116 -17.01 -4.02 -9.63
N HIS A 117 -17.33 -5.01 -10.46
CA HIS A 117 -17.18 -6.43 -10.13
C HIS A 117 -15.72 -6.94 -10.20
N ASN A 118 -14.86 -6.16 -10.86
CA ASN A 118 -13.46 -6.45 -11.10
C ASN A 118 -12.53 -5.77 -10.08
N VAL A 119 -13.06 -5.01 -9.14
CA VAL A 119 -12.26 -4.39 -8.07
C VAL A 119 -12.60 -5.04 -6.74
N VAL A 120 -11.61 -5.66 -6.13
CA VAL A 120 -11.72 -6.30 -4.83
C VAL A 120 -10.81 -5.58 -3.84
N ILE A 121 -11.37 -5.23 -2.68
CA ILE A 121 -10.61 -4.61 -1.60
C ILE A 121 -10.28 -5.65 -0.54
N PHE A 122 -9.01 -5.66 -0.13
CA PHE A 122 -8.52 -6.43 1.00
C PHE A 122 -8.21 -5.52 2.17
N GLU A 123 -8.50 -5.99 3.38
CA GLU A 123 -8.02 -5.37 4.60
C GLU A 123 -6.62 -5.91 4.90
N TYR A 124 -5.69 -5.00 5.17
CA TYR A 124 -4.29 -5.34 5.44
C TYR A 124 -4.16 -6.33 6.61
N ASP A 125 -4.94 -6.17 7.68
CA ASP A 125 -4.85 -7.03 8.87
C ASP A 125 -5.32 -8.48 8.57
N LEU A 126 -6.19 -8.66 7.57
CA LEU A 126 -6.63 -9.98 7.14
C LEU A 126 -5.57 -10.72 6.33
N LEU A 127 -4.65 -10.00 5.68
CA LEU A 127 -3.58 -10.61 4.89
C LEU A 127 -2.66 -11.48 5.76
N PHE A 128 -2.40 -11.07 7.00
CA PHE A 128 -1.46 -11.76 7.89
C PHE A 128 -2.13 -12.83 8.75
N SER A 129 -3.43 -12.70 9.02
CA SER A 129 -4.16 -13.73 9.77
C SER A 129 -4.49 -14.94 8.89
N GLN A 130 -4.71 -14.76 7.58
CA GLN A 130 -5.12 -15.82 6.65
C GLN A 130 -4.37 -15.72 5.30
N PRO A 131 -3.02 -15.79 5.30
CA PRO A 131 -2.23 -15.54 4.09
C PRO A 131 -2.48 -16.57 2.99
N SER A 132 -2.63 -17.86 3.33
CA SER A 132 -2.87 -18.91 2.33
C SER A 132 -4.22 -18.78 1.62
N GLU A 133 -5.29 -18.43 2.35
CA GLU A 133 -6.61 -18.18 1.74
C GLU A 133 -6.56 -16.98 0.79
N HIS A 134 -5.86 -15.93 1.20
CA HIS A 134 -5.68 -14.73 0.38
C HIS A 134 -4.96 -15.06 -0.93
N MET A 135 -3.86 -15.82 -0.86
CA MET A 135 -3.10 -16.23 -2.04
C MET A 135 -3.89 -17.16 -2.95
N CYS A 136 -4.66 -18.10 -2.38
CA CYS A 136 -5.56 -18.95 -3.16
C CYS A 136 -6.63 -18.13 -3.91
N TYR A 137 -7.21 -17.13 -3.24
CA TYR A 137 -8.21 -16.26 -3.85
C TYR A 137 -7.62 -15.36 -4.95
N LEU A 138 -6.41 -14.81 -4.75
CA LEU A 138 -5.68 -14.06 -5.76
C LEU A 138 -5.39 -14.91 -7.00
N ALA A 139 -4.95 -16.16 -6.80
CA ALA A 139 -4.64 -17.07 -7.88
C ALA A 139 -5.86 -17.67 -8.56
N GLY A 140 -7.00 -17.72 -7.86
CA GLY A 140 -8.18 -18.46 -8.27
C GLY A 140 -7.90 -19.96 -8.38
N ALA A 141 -6.97 -20.47 -7.58
CA ALA A 141 -6.56 -21.86 -7.51
C ALA A 141 -5.97 -22.15 -6.12
N ARG A 142 -5.97 -23.41 -5.70
CA ARG A 142 -5.30 -23.80 -4.46
C ARG A 142 -3.79 -23.67 -4.65
N ILE A 143 -3.15 -22.87 -3.81
CA ILE A 143 -1.69 -22.71 -3.78
C ILE A 143 -1.20 -23.17 -2.41
N ASP A 144 -0.13 -23.97 -2.43
CA ASP A 144 0.66 -24.20 -1.23
C ASP A 144 1.55 -22.98 -1.01
N PHE A 145 1.16 -22.13 -0.06
CA PHE A 145 1.81 -20.85 0.19
C PHE A 145 2.44 -20.86 1.57
N GLU A 146 3.76 -20.71 1.60
CA GLU A 146 4.54 -20.50 2.82
C GLU A 146 4.91 -19.01 2.94
N PHE A 147 4.57 -18.40 4.08
CA PHE A 147 4.91 -17.01 4.33
C PHE A 147 6.43 -16.90 4.62
N PRO A 148 7.19 -16.09 3.87
CA PRO A 148 8.62 -15.97 4.11
C PRO A 148 8.88 -15.30 5.46
N GLY A 149 9.30 -16.07 6.46
CA GLY A 149 9.52 -15.57 7.83
C GLY A 149 10.78 -14.70 7.99
N LYS A 150 11.71 -14.72 7.04
CA LYS A 150 12.98 -13.96 7.11
C LYS A 150 12.99 -12.80 6.11
N GLY A 151 13.57 -11.67 6.52
CA GLY A 151 13.79 -10.51 5.65
C GLY A 151 12.66 -9.50 5.59
N ILE A 152 11.64 -9.62 6.45
CA ILE A 152 10.59 -8.60 6.57
C ILE A 152 11.22 -7.34 7.17
N ARG A 153 11.18 -6.25 6.42
CA ARG A 153 11.63 -4.95 6.92
C ARG A 153 10.71 -4.50 8.05
N VAL A 154 11.23 -4.49 9.27
CA VAL A 154 10.51 -3.99 10.44
C VAL A 154 10.48 -2.47 10.38
N SER A 155 9.30 -1.87 10.60
CA SER A 155 9.18 -0.42 10.72
C SER A 155 9.95 0.11 11.94
N PRO A 156 10.49 1.33 11.89
CA PRO A 156 11.19 1.92 13.04
C PRO A 156 10.26 2.07 14.26
N SER A 157 10.86 2.02 15.45
CA SER A 157 10.19 2.38 16.70
C SER A 157 9.99 3.89 16.81
N ALA A 158 9.15 4.34 17.76
CA ALA A 158 8.96 5.76 18.01
C ALA A 158 10.28 6.49 18.35
N LYS A 159 11.07 5.90 19.26
CA LYS A 159 12.39 6.43 19.65
C LYS A 159 13.39 6.42 18.49
N ALA A 160 13.33 5.42 17.60
CA ALA A 160 14.18 5.40 16.42
C ALA A 160 13.85 6.58 15.48
N VAL A 161 12.56 6.87 15.24
CA VAL A 161 12.13 8.01 14.43
C VAL A 161 12.59 9.33 15.04
N GLU A 162 12.42 9.51 16.35
CA GLU A 162 12.91 10.68 17.08
C GLU A 162 14.43 10.85 16.95
N HIS A 163 15.18 9.76 17.12
CA HIS A 163 16.64 9.80 17.00
C HIS A 163 17.13 10.14 15.59
N ILE A 164 16.44 9.66 14.54
CA ILE A 164 16.71 10.09 13.16
C ILE A 164 16.51 11.60 13.02
N GLY A 165 15.48 12.15 13.65
CA GLY A 165 15.22 13.60 13.67
C GLY A 165 16.35 14.40 14.30
N MET A 166 16.82 13.98 15.48
CA MET A 166 17.95 14.60 16.19
C MET A 166 19.23 14.58 15.32
N LEU A 167 19.60 13.41 14.80
CA LEU A 167 20.78 13.26 13.93
C LEU A 167 20.70 14.16 12.69
N SER A 168 19.50 14.34 12.13
CA SER A 168 19.31 15.20 10.96
C SER A 168 19.37 16.69 11.29
N GLN A 169 18.96 17.12 12.49
CA GLN A 169 18.98 18.52 12.92
C GLN A 169 20.38 18.97 13.32
N ASP A 170 21.17 18.09 13.93
CA ASP A 170 22.56 18.35 14.33
C ASP A 170 23.54 18.46 13.14
N GLY A 171 23.02 18.44 11.90
CA GLY A 171 23.83 18.56 10.69
C GLY A 171 24.77 17.37 10.47
N SER A 172 24.42 16.19 11.01
CA SER A 172 25.22 14.98 10.85
C SER A 172 25.58 14.75 9.38
N ALA A 173 26.87 14.58 9.09
CA ALA A 173 27.35 14.23 7.75
C ALA A 173 26.91 12.80 7.31
N MET A 174 26.13 12.10 8.14
CA MET A 174 25.63 10.78 7.83
C MET A 174 24.53 10.82 6.76
N SER A 175 24.66 9.93 5.77
CA SER A 175 23.57 9.61 4.87
C SER A 175 22.34 9.10 5.66
N VAL A 176 21.13 9.33 5.15
CA VAL A 176 19.85 8.81 5.70
C VAL A 176 19.95 7.32 6.05
N ARG A 177 20.53 6.50 5.16
CA ARG A 177 20.70 5.06 5.40
C ARG A 177 21.49 4.75 6.67
N LYS A 178 22.57 5.50 6.95
CA LYS A 178 23.39 5.32 8.16
C LYS A 178 22.62 5.74 9.41
N MET A 179 21.91 6.87 9.36
CA MET A 179 21.05 7.34 10.46
C MET A 179 20.00 6.28 10.83
N VAL A 180 19.33 5.71 9.82
CA VAL A 180 18.31 4.67 10.03
C VAL A 180 18.89 3.40 10.64
N VAL A 181 20.04 2.93 10.13
CA VAL A 181 20.70 1.72 10.68
C VAL A 181 21.10 1.94 12.13
N GLU A 182 21.69 3.09 12.44
CA GLU A 182 22.08 3.44 13.80
C GLU A 182 20.88 3.53 14.74
N ALA A 183 19.83 4.25 14.34
CA ALA A 183 18.63 4.42 15.14
C ALA A 183 17.91 3.09 15.40
N ASN A 184 17.78 2.23 14.41
CA ASN A 184 17.16 0.91 14.58
C ASN A 184 18.01 -0.04 15.44
N ARG A 185 19.34 0.08 15.39
CA ARG A 185 20.23 -0.68 16.27
C ARG A 185 20.10 -0.22 17.73
N LYS A 186 19.98 1.10 17.95
CA LYS A 186 19.89 1.69 19.29
C LYS A 186 18.51 1.54 19.92
N PHE A 187 17.46 1.61 19.09
CA PHE A 187 16.06 1.54 19.52
C PHE A 187 15.29 0.50 18.70
N PRO A 188 15.66 -0.80 18.80
CA PRO A 188 14.99 -1.86 18.06
C PRO A 188 13.52 -1.94 18.47
N LYS A 189 12.63 -2.07 17.50
CA LYS A 189 11.18 -2.15 17.75
C LYS A 189 10.84 -3.39 18.57
N ASN A 190 10.33 -3.19 19.78
CA ASN A 190 9.97 -4.23 20.74
C ASN A 190 8.97 -3.64 21.77
N ALA A 191 8.73 -4.32 22.89
CA ALA A 191 7.84 -3.84 23.94
C ALA A 191 8.31 -2.50 24.57
N ASP A 192 9.62 -2.32 24.75
CA ASP A 192 10.21 -1.11 25.35
C ASP A 192 10.35 0.06 24.36
N ASN A 193 10.35 -0.25 23.06
CA ASN A 193 10.40 0.69 21.95
C ASN A 193 9.25 0.39 20.98
N PRO A 194 8.02 0.80 21.31
CA PRO A 194 6.85 0.49 20.50
C PRO A 194 6.92 1.12 19.11
N ALA A 195 6.02 0.68 18.23
CA ALA A 195 5.85 1.27 16.91
C ALA A 195 5.63 2.78 17.00
N PHE A 196 6.13 3.53 16.03
CA PHE A 196 5.80 4.94 15.91
C PHE A 196 4.29 5.13 15.66
N ASP A 197 3.65 5.86 16.57
CA ASP A 197 2.26 6.28 16.47
C ASP A 197 2.14 7.76 16.88
N PRO A 198 1.92 8.69 15.94
CA PRO A 198 1.92 10.12 16.22
C PRO A 198 0.54 10.67 16.57
N TRP A 199 -0.49 9.83 16.67
CA TRP A 199 -1.88 10.28 16.84
C TRP A 199 -2.25 10.35 18.31
N THR A 200 -3.02 11.36 18.69
CA THR A 200 -3.74 11.28 19.97
C THR A 200 -4.85 10.22 19.89
N PRO A 201 -5.34 9.70 21.03
CA PRO A 201 -6.45 8.76 21.04
C PRO A 201 -7.68 9.27 20.27
N GLU A 202 -7.99 10.56 20.36
CA GLU A 202 -9.13 11.19 19.69
C GLU A 202 -8.92 11.29 18.18
N GLU A 203 -7.71 11.65 17.73
CA GLU A 203 -7.37 11.72 16.31
C GLU A 203 -7.43 10.33 15.66
N ARG A 204 -6.84 9.33 16.32
CA ARG A 204 -6.90 7.94 15.89
C ARG A 204 -8.35 7.45 15.80
N ALA A 205 -9.15 7.68 16.83
CA ALA A 205 -10.57 7.30 16.82
C ALA A 205 -11.35 7.93 15.66
N ARG A 206 -11.09 9.21 15.33
CA ARG A 206 -11.71 9.89 14.17
C ARG A 206 -11.28 9.28 12.84
N LEU A 207 -9.98 8.99 12.68
CA LEU A 207 -9.44 8.35 11.48
C LEU A 207 -10.01 6.94 11.30
N ASP A 208 -10.12 6.16 12.38
CA ASP A 208 -10.64 4.81 12.35
C ASP A 208 -12.15 4.79 12.09
N GLU A 209 -12.91 5.74 12.63
CA GLU A 209 -14.34 5.90 12.30
C GLU A 209 -14.52 6.20 10.81
N ARG A 210 -13.72 7.11 10.25
CA ARG A 210 -13.74 7.41 8.81
C ARG A 210 -13.42 6.17 7.98
N TYR A 211 -12.45 5.37 8.40
CA TYR A 211 -12.07 4.11 7.75
C TYR A 211 -13.23 3.12 7.77
N ARG A 212 -13.83 2.87 8.94
CA ARG A 212 -14.97 1.95 9.11
C ARG A 212 -16.19 2.40 8.28
N LYS A 213 -16.48 3.70 8.21
CA LYS A 213 -17.52 4.25 7.32
C LYS A 213 -17.25 3.97 5.84
N HIS A 214 -16.00 3.98 5.41
CA HIS A 214 -15.64 3.65 4.02
C HIS A 214 -15.76 2.16 3.74
N LEU A 215 -15.32 1.30 4.66
CA LEU A 215 -15.44 -0.15 4.51
C LEU A 215 -16.88 -0.61 4.30
N LYS A 216 -17.85 0.02 4.97
CA LYS A 216 -19.29 -0.25 4.76
C LYS A 216 -19.78 0.03 3.34
N ARG A 217 -19.06 0.84 2.55
CA ARG A 217 -19.47 1.32 1.21
C ARG A 217 -18.67 0.67 0.08
N ILE A 218 -17.66 -0.12 0.43
CA ILE A 218 -16.68 -0.69 -0.48
C ILE A 218 -16.86 -2.21 -0.47
N PRO A 219 -17.07 -2.87 -1.62
CA PRO A 219 -17.02 -4.33 -1.70
C PRO A 219 -15.66 -4.83 -1.25
N ARG A 220 -15.69 -5.73 -0.28
CA ARG A 220 -14.51 -6.28 0.39
C ARG A 220 -14.54 -7.79 0.28
N TRP A 221 -13.36 -8.36 0.14
CA TRP A 221 -13.22 -9.79 0.30
C TRP A 221 -13.47 -10.20 1.75
N HIS A 222 -14.01 -11.38 1.95
CA HIS A 222 -14.18 -12.00 3.25
C HIS A 222 -13.64 -13.43 3.16
N PRO A 223 -12.81 -13.85 4.13
CA PRO A 223 -12.39 -15.24 4.26
C PRO A 223 -13.59 -16.18 4.31
N GLY A 224 -13.45 -17.38 3.76
CA GLY A 224 -14.53 -18.37 3.67
C GLY A 224 -15.68 -18.03 2.69
N LYS A 225 -15.78 -16.80 2.18
CA LYS A 225 -16.64 -16.50 1.01
C LYS A 225 -15.84 -16.78 -0.25
N ALA A 226 -15.77 -18.05 -0.63
CA ALA A 226 -15.45 -18.38 -2.01
C ALA A 226 -16.43 -17.61 -2.89
N ARG A 227 -15.93 -16.77 -3.81
CA ARG A 227 -16.70 -16.64 -5.06
C ARG A 227 -16.77 -18.07 -5.58
N ALA A 228 -17.97 -18.54 -5.91
CA ALA A 228 -18.06 -19.61 -6.88
C ALA A 228 -17.15 -19.17 -8.02
N ILE A 229 -15.98 -19.79 -8.11
CA ILE A 229 -15.18 -19.70 -9.31
C ILE A 229 -16.15 -20.24 -10.33
N ASP A 230 -16.57 -19.39 -11.26
CA ASP A 230 -17.47 -19.77 -12.34
C ASP A 230 -16.94 -21.11 -12.85
N ARG A 231 -17.67 -22.19 -12.51
CA ARG A 231 -17.55 -23.46 -13.20
C ARG A 231 -18.19 -23.14 -14.53
N GLU A 232 -17.45 -22.51 -15.42
CA GLU A 232 -17.73 -22.64 -16.83
C GLU A 232 -17.37 -24.09 -17.16
N ASP A 233 -18.44 -24.85 -17.34
CA ASP A 233 -18.56 -26.15 -17.97
C ASP A 233 -17.29 -26.66 -18.68
N GLU A 234 -16.75 -27.78 -18.17
CA GLU A 234 -16.20 -28.86 -19.00
C GLU A 234 -17.12 -30.07 -18.88
#